data_AF-A0A969P1Q7-F1
#
_entry.id   AF-A0A969P1Q7-F1
#
_cell.length_a   1.000
_cell.length_b   1.000
_cell.length_c   1.000
_cell.angle_alpha   90.00
_cell.angle_beta   90.00
_cell.angle_gamma   90.00
#
_symmetry.space_group_name_H-M   'P 1'
#
loop_
_entity.id
_entity.type
_entity.pdbx_description
1 polymer ?
#
loop_
_entity_poly.entity_id
_entity_poly.type
_entity_poly.pdbx_seq_one_letter_code
_entity_poly.pdbx_strand_id
1 'polypeptide(L)'
;MSDTSVVAIAKAHLDGCAFVGLTERFDDSLRLLCYTFGWSPIEHYVSQNVTPAELRPEITPAQEALILKRNALDLELYTYAQQLFTRRLQQMEAEQALLGTS
;
A
#
# COMPACT_ATOMS: atom_id res chain seq x y z
N MET A 1 -25.07 -9.96 4.01
CA MET A 1 -23.82 -10.04 3.24
C MET A 1 -22.83 -10.86 4.05
N SER A 2 -22.11 -11.81 3.44
CA SER A 2 -21.11 -12.62 4.17
C SER A 2 -19.75 -11.92 4.21
N ASP A 3 -18.94 -12.22 5.20
CA ASP A 3 -17.59 -11.65 5.38
C ASP A 3 -16.71 -11.79 4.13
N THR A 4 -16.77 -12.94 3.44
CA THR A 4 -16.09 -13.19 2.17
C THR A 4 -16.56 -12.24 1.05
N SER A 5 -17.85 -11.86 1.04
CA SER A 5 -18.37 -10.92 0.05
C SER A 5 -17.85 -9.50 0.26
N VAL A 6 -17.58 -9.10 1.51
CA VAL A 6 -17.06 -7.78 1.85
C VAL A 6 -15.62 -7.62 1.37
N VAL A 7 -14.75 -8.61 1.63
CA VAL A 7 -13.36 -8.56 1.16
C VAL A 7 -13.27 -8.58 -0.36
N ALA A 8 -14.10 -9.38 -1.03
CA ALA A 8 -14.12 -9.43 -2.49
C ALA A 8 -14.49 -8.07 -3.10
N ILE A 9 -15.50 -7.39 -2.55
CA ILE A 9 -15.90 -6.04 -2.98
C ILE A 9 -14.77 -5.04 -2.72
N ALA A 10 -14.12 -5.09 -1.55
CA ALA A 10 -13.01 -4.21 -1.23
C ALA A 10 -11.83 -4.38 -2.19
N LYS A 11 -11.47 -5.63 -2.55
CA LYS A 11 -10.44 -5.91 -3.57
C LYS A 11 -10.81 -5.32 -4.93
N ALA A 12 -12.06 -5.49 -5.36
CA ALA A 12 -12.54 -4.91 -6.62
C ALA A 12 -12.48 -3.37 -6.62
N HIS A 13 -12.74 -2.73 -5.48
CA HIS A 13 -12.56 -1.28 -5.34
C HIS A 13 -11.09 -0.88 -5.45
N LEU A 14 -10.16 -1.61 -4.83
CA LEU A 14 -8.72 -1.35 -4.98
C LEU A 14 -8.26 -1.46 -6.43
N ASP A 15 -8.75 -2.47 -7.17
CA ASP A 15 -8.48 -2.60 -8.60
C ASP A 15 -8.99 -1.38 -9.39
N GLY A 16 -10.18 -0.89 -9.07
CA GLY A 16 -10.81 0.27 -9.72
C GLY A 16 -10.16 1.61 -9.40
N CYS A 17 -9.37 1.70 -8.32
CA CYS A 17 -8.62 2.91 -8.00
C CYS A 17 -7.47 3.11 -8.99
N ALA A 18 -7.36 4.32 -9.55
CA ALA A 18 -6.24 4.71 -10.41
C ALA A 18 -4.90 4.51 -9.69
N PHE A 19 -4.85 4.81 -8.40
CA PHE A 19 -3.67 4.65 -7.55
C PHE A 19 -4.05 4.11 -6.17
N VAL A 20 -3.18 3.24 -5.62
CA VAL A 20 -3.19 2.76 -4.24
C VAL A 20 -1.74 2.74 -3.76
N GLY A 21 -1.45 3.25 -2.56
CA GLY A 21 -0.11 3.29 -1.97
C GLY A 21 -0.03 2.53 -0.64
N LEU A 22 1.19 2.36 -0.13
CA LEU A 22 1.49 1.72 1.15
C LEU A 22 2.25 2.68 2.07
N THR A 23 1.83 2.78 3.33
CA THR A 23 2.48 3.62 4.35
C THR A 23 3.91 3.19 4.64
N GLU A 24 4.19 1.88 4.59
CA GLU A 24 5.53 1.33 4.83
C GLU A 24 6.48 1.55 3.65
N ARG A 25 5.94 1.92 2.48
CA ARG A 25 6.69 2.19 1.24
C ARG A 25 6.28 3.54 0.66
N PHE A 26 6.31 4.57 1.50
CA PHE A 26 5.78 5.88 1.16
C PHE A 26 6.51 6.53 -0.03
N ASP A 27 7.84 6.42 -0.09
CA ASP A 27 8.63 6.96 -1.20
C ASP A 27 8.25 6.33 -2.54
N ASP A 28 8.17 4.99 -2.59
CA ASP A 28 7.73 4.25 -3.77
C ASP A 28 6.29 4.61 -4.14
N SER A 29 5.44 4.84 -3.12
CA SER A 29 4.05 5.24 -3.31
C SER A 29 3.95 6.62 -3.97
N LEU A 30 4.78 7.59 -3.56
CA LEU A 30 4.82 8.90 -4.20
C LEU A 30 5.33 8.82 -5.63
N ARG A 31 6.37 8.02 -5.89
CA ARG A 31 6.89 7.81 -7.25
C ARG A 31 5.81 7.23 -8.16
N LEU A 32 5.15 6.17 -7.71
CA LEU A 32 4.08 5.52 -8.45
C LEU A 32 2.87 6.46 -8.64
N LEU A 33 2.53 7.27 -7.63
CA LEU A 33 1.47 8.28 -7.73
C LEU A 33 1.77 9.30 -8.82
N CYS A 34 2.97 9.90 -8.79
CA CYS A 34 3.37 10.91 -9.76
C CYS A 34 3.37 10.33 -11.17
N TYR A 35 3.93 9.12 -11.33
CA TYR A 35 3.91 8.40 -12.60
C TYR A 35 2.49 8.16 -13.11
N THR A 36 1.60 7.63 -12.27
CA THR A 36 0.22 7.28 -12.62
C THR A 36 -0.56 8.47 -13.17
N PHE A 37 -0.31 9.68 -12.66
CA PHE A 37 -1.00 10.89 -13.08
C PHE A 37 -0.17 11.81 -14.00
N GLY A 38 1.04 11.40 -14.40
CA GLY A 38 1.94 12.21 -15.22
C GLY A 38 2.44 13.47 -14.53
N TRP A 39 2.50 13.48 -13.20
CA TRP A 39 3.04 14.59 -12.42
C TRP A 39 4.56 14.55 -12.37
N SER A 40 5.17 15.72 -12.23
CA SER A 40 6.60 15.82 -11.93
C SER A 40 6.92 15.10 -10.62
N PRO A 41 8.08 14.40 -10.53
CA PRO A 41 8.51 13.75 -9.30
C PRO A 41 8.56 14.72 -8.13
N ILE A 42 8.01 14.32 -6.99
CA ILE A 42 8.10 15.07 -5.74
C ILE A 42 9.47 14.79 -5.11
N GLU A 43 10.37 15.76 -5.17
CA GLU A 43 11.73 15.63 -4.60
C GLU A 43 11.76 15.89 -3.10
N HIS A 44 10.82 16.69 -2.57
CA HIS A 44 10.79 17.10 -1.18
C HIS A 44 9.37 17.02 -0.64
N TYR A 45 9.18 16.26 0.43
CA TYR A 45 7.95 16.22 1.19
C TYR A 45 8.25 16.18 2.69
N VAL A 46 7.27 16.57 3.50
CA VAL A 46 7.38 16.52 4.97
C VAL A 46 6.55 15.35 5.47
N SER A 47 7.18 14.39 6.15
CA SER A 47 6.46 13.32 6.81
C SER A 47 5.63 13.88 7.98
N GLN A 48 4.31 13.81 7.86
CA GLN A 48 3.38 14.18 8.93
C GLN A 48 2.69 12.90 9.43
N ASN A 49 2.39 12.82 10.74
CA ASN A 49 1.80 11.66 11.41
C ASN A 49 2.70 10.42 11.54
N VAL A 50 4.02 10.62 11.59
CA VAL A 50 4.94 9.53 11.96
C VAL A 50 4.77 9.22 13.44
N THR A 51 4.29 8.03 13.78
CA THR A 51 4.24 7.58 15.18
C THR A 51 5.67 7.36 15.68
N PRO A 52 6.15 8.13 16.68
CA PRO A 52 7.45 7.91 17.30
C PRO A 52 7.55 6.49 17.83
N ALA A 53 8.70 5.84 17.65
CA ALA A 53 8.88 4.45 18.09
C ALA A 53 8.63 4.28 19.60
N GLU A 54 9.00 5.30 20.38
CA GLU A 54 8.80 5.40 21.83
C GLU A 54 7.34 5.51 22.29
N LEU A 55 6.42 5.90 21.39
CA LEU A 55 4.98 5.99 21.68
C LEU A 55 4.21 4.73 21.27
N ARG A 56 4.90 3.72 20.72
CA ARG A 56 4.25 2.46 20.34
C ARG A 56 3.99 1.63 21.59
N PRO A 57 2.74 1.20 21.83
CA PRO A 57 2.44 0.35 22.97
C PRO A 57 3.17 -0.99 22.82
N GLU A 58 3.79 -1.46 23.89
CA GLU A 58 4.24 -2.84 23.97
C GLU A 58 3.02 -3.76 23.96
N ILE A 59 2.93 -4.61 22.95
CA ILE A 59 1.87 -5.62 22.85
C ILE A 59 2.46 -7.00 23.16
N THR A 60 1.74 -7.74 23.99
CA THR A 60 2.08 -9.14 24.26
C THR A 60 1.73 -10.01 23.05
N PRO A 61 2.40 -11.17 22.87
CA PRO A 61 2.05 -12.11 21.78
C PRO A 61 0.58 -12.54 21.78
N ALA A 62 -0.05 -12.63 22.96
CA ALA A 62 -1.46 -12.95 23.09
C ALA A 62 -2.38 -11.83 22.57
N GLN A 63 -2.03 -10.56 22.82
CA GLN A 63 -2.75 -9.41 22.30
C GLN A 63 -2.58 -9.31 20.78
N GLU A 64 -1.36 -9.53 20.27
CA GLU A 64 -1.09 -9.57 18.83
C GLU A 64 -1.94 -10.64 18.13
N ALA A 65 -1.96 -11.87 18.65
CA ALA A 65 -2.79 -12.95 18.09
C ALA A 65 -4.28 -12.58 18.06
N LEU A 66 -4.78 -11.87 19.09
CA LEU A 66 -6.16 -11.41 19.13
C LEU A 66 -6.43 -10.31 18.09
N ILE A 67 -5.50 -9.37 17.91
CA ILE A 67 -5.58 -8.31 16.91
C ILE A 67 -5.61 -8.93 15.51
N LEU A 68 -4.67 -9.83 15.20
CA LEU A 68 -4.60 -10.52 13.91
C LEU A 68 -5.88 -11.31 13.63
N LYS A 69 -6.40 -12.06 14.62
CA LYS A 69 -7.65 -12.81 14.47
C LYS A 69 -8.85 -11.90 14.18
N ARG A 70 -8.92 -10.73 14.82
CA ARG A 70 -10.02 -9.76 14.62
C ARG A 70 -9.95 -9.04 13.28
N ASN A 71 -8.75 -8.87 12.73
CA ASN A 71 -8.49 -8.17 11.47
C ASN A 71 -8.14 -9.14 10.33
N ALA A 72 -8.60 -10.40 10.39
CA ALA A 72 -8.23 -11.42 9.39
C ALA A 72 -8.64 -11.02 7.97
N LEU A 73 -9.79 -10.36 7.82
CA LEU A 73 -10.29 -9.85 6.54
C LEU A 73 -9.46 -8.67 6.03
N ASP A 74 -9.13 -7.72 6.90
CA ASP A 74 -8.24 -6.61 6.58
C ASP A 74 -6.83 -7.08 6.24
N LEU A 75 -6.33 -8.13 6.88
CA LEU A 75 -5.04 -8.74 6.56
C LEU A 75 -5.05 -9.38 5.17
N GLU A 76 -6.16 -10.03 4.80
CA GLU A 76 -6.35 -10.57 3.45
C GLU A 76 -6.39 -9.44 2.40
N LEU A 77 -7.12 -8.36 2.68
CA LEU A 77 -7.19 -7.19 1.82
C LEU A 77 -5.83 -6.49 1.70
N TYR A 78 -5.09 -6.33 2.81
CA TYR A 78 -3.78 -5.71 2.84
C TYR A 78 -2.76 -6.53 2.05
N THR A 79 -2.74 -7.86 2.21
CA THR A 79 -1.90 -8.76 1.41
C THR A 79 -2.16 -8.58 -0.08
N TYR A 80 -3.43 -8.48 -0.46
CA TYR A 80 -3.82 -8.23 -1.85
C TYR A 80 -3.37 -6.83 -2.32
N ALA A 81 -3.55 -5.78 -1.50
CA ALA A 81 -3.10 -4.43 -1.80
C ALA A 81 -1.58 -4.37 -2.02
N GLN A 82 -0.79 -5.10 -1.23
CA GLN A 82 0.67 -5.20 -1.39
C GLN A 82 1.06 -5.84 -2.73
N GLN A 83 0.35 -6.89 -3.15
CA GLN A 83 0.57 -7.54 -4.44
C GLN A 83 0.21 -6.63 -5.61
N LEU A 84 -0.94 -5.94 -5.52
CA LEU A 84 -1.38 -4.97 -6.53
C LEU A 84 -0.37 -3.82 -6.66
N PHE A 85 0.05 -3.25 -5.53
CA PHE A 85 1.05 -2.19 -5.47
C PHE A 85 2.38 -2.60 -6.12
N THR A 86 2.90 -3.76 -5.71
CA THR A 86 4.18 -4.28 -6.24
C THR A 86 4.12 -4.48 -7.75
N ARG A 87 3.01 -5.03 -8.27
CA ARG A 87 2.82 -5.21 -9.72
C ARG A 87 2.83 -3.88 -10.46
N ARG A 88 2.08 -2.89 -9.98
CA ARG A 88 2.01 -1.55 -10.60
C ARG A 88 3.37 -0.84 -10.58
N LEU A 89 4.10 -0.95 -9.47
CA LEU A 89 5.44 -0.39 -9.33
C LEU A 89 6.43 -1.04 -10.31
N GLN A 90 6.46 -2.37 -10.38
CA GLN A 90 7.33 -3.09 -11.31
C GLN A 90 7.03 -2.78 -12.77
N GLN A 91 5.74 -2.61 -13.12
CA GLN A 91 5.35 -2.20 -14.46
C GLN A 91 5.90 -0.81 -14.79
N MET A 92 5.71 0.19 -13.91
CA MET A 92 6.30 1.52 -14.07
C MET A 92 7.82 1.46 -14.26
N GLU A 93 8.52 0.70 -13.41
CA GLU A 93 9.99 0.58 -13.48
C GLU A 93 10.46 -0.03 -14.80
N ALA A 94 9.76 -1.06 -15.29
CA ALA A 94 10.05 -1.67 -16.58
C ALA A 94 9.82 -0.68 -17.75
N GLU A 95 8.73 0.08 -17.70
CA GLU A 95 8.42 1.10 -18.71
C GLU A 95 9.47 2.23 -18.72
N GLN A 96 9.91 2.68 -17.54
CA GLN A 96 10.99 3.67 -17.41
C GLN A 96 12.34 3.17 -17.93
N ALA A 97 12.68 1.90 -17.67
CA ALA A 97 13.92 1.30 -18.16
C ALA A 97 13.97 1.21 -19.70
N LEU A 98 12.82 0.96 -20.34
CA LEU A 98 12.69 0.95 -21.80
C LEU A 98 12.85 2.35 -22.42
N LEU A 99 12.41 3.41 -21.71
CA LEU A 99 12.53 4.79 -22.19
C LEU A 99 13.94 5.38 -21.99
N GLY A 100 14.65 4.94 -20.94
CA GLY A 100 16.02 5.40 -20.63
C GLY A 100 17.14 4.74 -21.45
N THR A 101 16.80 3.91 -22.44
CA THR A 101 17.76 3.19 -23.31
C THR A 101 17.89 3.79 -24.72
N SER A 102 17.37 5.00 -24.96
CA SER A 102 17.60 5.82 -26.17
C SER A 102 18.28 7.14 -25.82
#